data_AF-A0A7X5VDF1-F1
#
_entry.id   AF-A0A7X5VDF1-F1
#
_cell.length_a   1.000
_cell.length_b   1.000
_cell.length_c   1.000
_cell.angle_alpha   90.00
_cell.angle_beta   90.00
_cell.angle_gamma   90.00
#
_symmetry.space_group_name_H-M   'P 1'
#
loop_
_entity.id
_entity.type
_entity.pdbx_description
1 polymer ?
#
loop_
_entity_poly.entity_id
_entity_poly.type
_entity_poly.pdbx_seq_one_letter_code
_entity_poly.pdbx_strand_id
1 'polypeptide(L)'
;MSSRKGQVVREVTVITAAIVLYFGVRGLMTSRVDVAFRNAGYIVDLERAAGVFVEPGLQQAVTEHSWLVESLGYIYIYGHWPVLLVTLLWLLIRHREAYRRFRNAILLSGGAGLVIFALFPVAPPRFLTMYGFVDTVTERTSAYRVLQPPAFVNQYAAVPSLHFGWNLLMGIAVAAFGGHWIIRLFGWLMPLLMLAAIVLTANHYLFDGLAGGALALLGLLTAAHFSRRRGLRAGALGPRDQAAALDRGDAEPDQLGLVHREPGM
;
A
#
# COMPACT_ATOMS: atom_id res chain seq x y z
N MET A 1 33.94 6.20 4.21
CA MET A 1 33.12 7.43 4.14
C MET A 1 32.40 7.52 2.79
N SER A 2 31.35 6.72 2.58
CA SER A 2 30.39 6.97 1.49
C SER A 2 29.77 8.34 1.77
N SER A 3 30.09 9.35 0.95
CA SER A 3 29.76 10.73 1.31
C SER A 3 28.25 10.88 1.43
N ARG A 4 27.80 11.55 2.50
CA ARG A 4 26.40 11.92 2.75
C ARG A 4 25.73 12.52 1.50
N LYS A 5 26.52 13.19 0.64
CA LYS A 5 26.13 13.70 -0.68
C LYS A 5 25.78 12.59 -1.67
N GLY A 6 26.55 11.51 -1.77
CA GLY A 6 26.24 10.37 -2.64
C GLY A 6 24.94 9.65 -2.26
N GLN A 7 24.66 9.57 -0.95
CA GLN A 7 23.40 9.00 -0.45
C GLN A 7 22.21 9.92 -0.76
N VAL A 8 22.36 11.23 -0.56
CA VAL A 8 21.33 12.22 -0.91
C VAL A 8 21.07 12.25 -2.41
N VAL A 9 22.11 12.25 -3.25
CA VAL A 9 21.96 12.21 -4.71
C VAL A 9 21.22 10.94 -5.13
N ARG A 10 21.56 9.77 -4.57
CA ARG A 10 20.87 8.52 -4.89
C ARG A 10 19.39 8.56 -4.51
N GLU A 11 19.06 9.04 -3.30
CA GLU A 11 17.67 9.15 -2.86
C GLU A 11 16.89 10.15 -3.73
N VAL A 12 17.48 11.31 -4.04
CA VAL A 12 16.88 12.30 -4.95
C VAL A 12 16.66 11.71 -6.34
N THR A 13 17.65 11.01 -6.91
CA THR A 13 17.52 10.38 -8.24
C THR A 13 16.41 9.33 -8.25
N VAL A 14 16.30 8.49 -7.21
CA VAL A 14 15.23 7.49 -7.12
C VAL A 14 13.86 8.16 -7.02
N ILE A 15 13.74 9.22 -6.20
CA ILE A 15 12.48 9.96 -6.04
C ILE A 15 12.12 10.67 -7.35
N THR A 16 13.05 11.38 -7.98
CA THR A 16 12.81 12.07 -9.26
C THR A 16 12.47 11.08 -10.37
N ALA A 17 13.16 9.95 -10.48
CA ALA A 17 12.85 8.92 -11.45
C ALA A 17 11.45 8.32 -11.21
N ALA A 18 11.07 8.08 -9.96
CA ALA A 18 9.73 7.62 -9.61
C ALA A 18 8.66 8.66 -9.97
N ILE A 19 8.92 9.96 -9.73
CA ILE A 19 8.04 11.07 -10.09
C ILE A 19 7.88 11.17 -11.62
N VAL A 20 8.98 11.14 -12.37
CA VAL A 20 8.95 11.22 -13.85
C VAL A 20 8.24 10.00 -14.44
N LEU A 21 8.51 8.80 -13.93
CA LEU A 21 7.83 7.59 -14.36
C LEU A 21 6.33 7.66 -14.06
N TYR A 22 5.95 8.13 -12.87
CA TYR A 22 4.55 8.34 -12.46
C TYR A 22 3.84 9.32 -13.41
N PHE A 23 4.43 10.49 -13.66
CA PHE A 23 3.81 11.50 -14.54
C PHE A 23 3.82 11.08 -16.02
N GLY A 24 4.84 10.34 -16.48
CA GLY A 24 4.90 9.78 -17.83
C GLY A 24 3.83 8.73 -18.08
N VAL A 25 3.66 7.78 -17.15
CA VAL A 25 2.56 6.80 -17.19
C VAL A 25 1.21 7.50 -17.17
N ARG A 26 1.04 8.53 -16.33
CA ARG A 26 -0.19 9.32 -16.28
C ARG A 26 -0.53 9.98 -17.62
N GLY A 27 0.45 10.60 -18.28
CA GLY A 27 0.25 11.25 -19.58
C GLY A 27 -0.22 10.28 -20.68
N LEU A 28 0.21 9.02 -20.61
CA LEU A 28 -0.22 7.95 -21.52
C LEU A 28 -1.61 7.39 -21.21
N MET A 29 -2.13 7.61 -19.99
CA MET A 29 -3.40 7.07 -19.52
C MET A 29 -4.60 7.95 -19.89
N THR A 30 -4.41 9.28 -20.00
CA THR A 30 -5.47 10.24 -20.34
C THR A 30 -6.12 9.99 -21.71
N SER A 31 -5.49 9.21 -22.60
CA SER A 31 -6.02 8.86 -23.92
C SER A 31 -6.65 7.45 -24.01
N ARG A 32 -6.85 6.73 -22.89
CA ARG A 32 -7.29 5.32 -22.88
C ARG A 32 -8.54 5.03 -22.05
N VAL A 33 -9.47 5.98 -21.99
CA VAL A 33 -10.71 5.83 -21.21
C VAL A 33 -11.52 4.61 -21.66
N ASP A 34 -11.69 4.39 -22.97
CA ASP A 34 -12.46 3.25 -23.49
C ASP A 34 -11.88 1.89 -23.07
N VAL A 35 -10.54 1.80 -23.00
CA VAL A 35 -9.85 0.59 -22.54
C VAL A 35 -10.15 0.36 -21.05
N ALA A 36 -10.16 1.42 -20.24
CA ALA A 36 -10.44 1.34 -18.82
C ALA A 36 -11.86 0.83 -18.52
N PHE A 37 -12.86 1.31 -19.26
CA PHE A 37 -14.24 0.82 -19.13
C PHE A 37 -14.41 -0.62 -19.62
N ARG A 38 -13.76 -1.00 -20.72
CA ARG A 38 -13.78 -2.39 -21.20
C ARG A 38 -13.14 -3.34 -20.19
N ASN A 39 -11.99 -2.99 -19.63
CA ASN A 39 -11.33 -3.78 -18.60
C ASN A 39 -12.19 -3.88 -17.33
N ALA A 40 -12.88 -2.80 -16.96
CA ALA A 40 -13.83 -2.83 -15.85
C ALA A 40 -14.99 -3.80 -16.10
N GLY A 41 -15.51 -3.87 -17.33
CA GLY A 41 -16.47 -4.89 -17.75
C GLY A 41 -15.95 -6.31 -17.55
N TYR A 42 -14.69 -6.60 -17.93
CA TYR A 42 -14.08 -7.92 -17.68
C TYR A 42 -13.98 -8.27 -16.19
N ILE A 43 -13.71 -7.30 -15.31
CA ILE A 43 -13.71 -7.53 -13.86
C ILE A 43 -15.12 -7.88 -13.37
N VAL A 44 -16.14 -7.13 -13.80
CA VAL A 44 -17.54 -7.42 -13.45
C VAL A 44 -17.96 -8.81 -13.92
N ASP A 45 -17.62 -9.19 -15.15
CA ASP A 45 -17.95 -10.51 -15.69
C ASP A 45 -17.24 -11.63 -14.90
N LEU A 46 -15.99 -11.41 -14.50
CA LEU A 46 -15.23 -12.33 -13.66
C LEU A 46 -15.87 -12.49 -12.27
N GLU A 47 -16.24 -11.39 -11.62
CA GLU A 47 -16.88 -11.40 -10.30
C GLU A 47 -18.26 -12.07 -10.36
N ARG A 48 -19.03 -11.86 -11.43
CA ARG A 48 -20.30 -12.55 -11.68
C ARG A 48 -20.11 -14.04 -11.88
N ALA A 49 -19.13 -14.44 -12.70
CA ALA A 49 -18.82 -15.84 -12.93
C ALA A 49 -18.35 -16.56 -11.66
N ALA A 50 -17.65 -15.85 -10.77
CA ALA A 50 -17.25 -16.35 -9.46
C ALA A 50 -18.36 -16.27 -8.38
N GLY A 51 -19.50 -15.66 -8.68
CA GLY A 51 -20.61 -15.49 -7.74
C GLY A 51 -20.35 -14.48 -6.62
N VAL A 52 -19.39 -13.57 -6.80
CA VAL A 52 -18.96 -12.58 -5.80
C VAL A 52 -19.30 -11.14 -6.18
N PHE A 53 -20.02 -10.91 -7.28
CA PHE A 53 -20.51 -9.60 -7.69
C PHE A 53 -21.66 -9.13 -6.78
N VAL A 54 -21.30 -8.64 -5.60
CA VAL A 54 -22.22 -8.23 -4.52
C VAL A 54 -22.09 -6.74 -4.20
N GLU A 55 -21.08 -6.06 -4.74
CA GLU A 55 -20.73 -4.68 -4.44
C GLU A 55 -21.86 -3.68 -4.68
N PRO A 56 -22.65 -3.76 -5.78
CA PRO A 56 -23.78 -2.84 -5.95
C PRO A 56 -24.80 -2.93 -4.83
N GLY A 57 -25.13 -4.15 -4.38
CA GLY A 57 -26.07 -4.37 -3.27
C GLY A 57 -25.51 -3.87 -1.94
N LEU A 58 -24.23 -4.11 -1.68
CA LEU A 58 -23.54 -3.59 -0.50
C LEU A 58 -23.50 -2.04 -0.49
N GLN A 59 -23.20 -1.43 -1.63
CA GLN A 59 -23.21 0.02 -1.78
C GLN A 59 -24.62 0.58 -1.54
N GLN A 60 -25.66 -0.03 -2.13
CA GLN A 60 -27.03 0.46 -1.99
C GLN A 60 -27.45 0.59 -0.52
N ALA A 61 -27.09 -0.39 0.31
CA ALA A 61 -27.37 -0.40 1.74
C ALA A 61 -26.82 0.82 2.52
N VAL A 62 -25.73 1.43 2.02
CA VAL A 62 -25.16 2.65 2.65
C VAL A 62 -25.57 3.95 1.96
N THR A 63 -25.90 3.92 0.67
CA THR A 63 -26.19 5.14 -0.11
C THR A 63 -27.44 5.91 0.32
N GLU A 64 -28.39 5.23 0.99
CA GLU A 64 -29.57 5.87 1.58
C GLU A 64 -29.21 6.75 2.79
N HIS A 65 -28.03 6.54 3.39
CA HIS A 65 -27.60 7.17 4.63
C HIS A 65 -26.39 8.08 4.38
N SER A 66 -26.63 9.36 4.11
CA SER A 66 -25.55 10.32 3.77
C SER A 66 -24.42 10.38 4.80
N TRP A 67 -24.72 10.23 6.10
CA TRP A 67 -23.72 10.21 7.16
C TRP A 67 -22.80 8.97 7.12
N LEU A 68 -23.29 7.82 6.63
CA LEU A 68 -22.47 6.62 6.43
C LEU A 68 -21.50 6.85 5.27
N VAL A 69 -21.99 7.37 4.15
CA VAL A 69 -21.16 7.70 2.98
C VAL A 69 -20.07 8.71 3.36
N GLU A 70 -20.39 9.73 4.15
CA GLU A 70 -19.41 10.71 4.64
C GLU A 70 -18.38 10.07 5.57
N SER A 71 -18.83 9.22 6.52
CA SER A 71 -17.96 8.48 7.44
C SER A 71 -16.97 7.56 6.70
N LEU A 72 -17.45 6.85 5.67
CA LEU A 72 -16.61 6.03 4.81
C LEU A 72 -15.59 6.88 4.04
N GLY A 73 -16.00 8.07 3.57
CA GLY A 73 -15.09 9.06 2.99
C GLY A 73 -14.00 9.51 3.96
N TYR A 74 -14.33 9.75 5.23
CA TYR A 74 -13.34 10.07 6.26
C TYR A 74 -12.38 8.91 6.53
N ILE A 75 -12.90 7.68 6.63
CA ILE A 75 -12.07 6.47 6.78
C ILE A 75 -11.12 6.33 5.58
N TYR A 76 -11.60 6.54 4.37
CA TYR A 76 -10.80 6.43 3.16
C TYR A 76 -9.60 7.39 3.16
N ILE A 77 -9.80 8.63 3.62
CA ILE A 77 -8.75 9.67 3.62
C ILE A 77 -7.86 9.57 4.86
N TYR A 78 -8.45 9.64 6.05
CA TYR A 78 -7.71 9.71 7.31
C TYR A 78 -7.24 8.34 7.79
N GLY A 79 -7.91 7.27 7.37
CA GLY A 79 -7.46 5.90 7.60
C GLY A 79 -6.28 5.50 6.71
N HIS A 80 -5.93 6.27 5.67
CA HIS A 80 -4.82 5.92 4.79
C HIS A 80 -3.53 6.68 5.12
N TRP A 81 -3.41 7.95 4.69
CA TRP A 81 -2.14 8.69 4.78
C TRP A 81 -1.67 8.90 6.23
N PRO A 82 -2.52 9.37 7.16
CA PRO A 82 -2.11 9.50 8.56
C PRO A 82 -1.67 8.17 9.18
N VAL A 83 -2.43 7.09 8.97
CA VAL A 83 -2.11 5.76 9.53
C VAL A 83 -0.78 5.26 8.98
N LEU A 84 -0.55 5.41 7.67
CA LEU A 84 0.70 5.04 7.02
C LEU A 84 1.90 5.82 7.57
N LEU A 85 1.79 7.15 7.64
CA LEU A 85 2.86 8.01 8.14
C LEU A 85 3.18 7.74 9.62
N VAL A 86 2.16 7.67 10.47
CA VAL A 86 2.31 7.41 11.90
C VAL A 86 2.90 6.02 12.14
N THR A 87 2.41 5.00 11.45
CA THR A 87 2.91 3.62 11.60
C THR A 87 4.37 3.53 11.15
N LEU A 88 4.72 4.09 9.99
CA LEU A 88 6.11 4.08 9.51
C LEU A 88 7.05 4.87 10.43
N LEU A 89 6.63 6.04 10.93
CA LEU A 89 7.41 6.82 11.87
C LEU A 89 7.60 6.08 13.20
N TRP A 90 6.54 5.47 13.72
CA TRP A 90 6.61 4.65 14.92
C TRP A 90 7.55 3.47 14.75
N LEU A 91 7.47 2.72 13.64
CA LEU A 91 8.40 1.65 13.31
C LEU A 91 9.83 2.18 13.16
N LEU A 92 10.02 3.35 12.56
CA LEU A 92 11.36 3.94 12.40
C LEU A 92 12.01 4.24 13.76
N ILE A 93 11.22 4.71 14.73
CA ILE A 93 11.69 5.09 16.06
C ILE A 93 11.87 3.85 16.96
N ARG A 94 10.93 2.90 16.92
CA ARG A 94 10.86 1.78 17.89
C ARG A 94 11.26 0.41 17.33
N HIS A 95 11.14 0.20 16.02
CA HIS A 95 11.31 -1.11 15.38
C HIS A 95 12.04 -0.99 14.02
N ARG A 96 13.27 -0.45 14.03
CA ARG A 96 14.03 -0.10 12.81
C ARG A 96 14.17 -1.22 11.78
N GLU A 97 14.25 -2.47 12.23
CA GLU A 97 14.31 -3.61 11.32
C GLU A 97 12.95 -3.84 10.62
N ALA A 98 11.86 -3.82 11.38
CA ALA A 98 10.51 -3.90 10.84
C ALA A 98 10.23 -2.74 9.88
N TYR A 99 10.62 -1.51 10.24
CA TYR A 99 10.51 -0.34 9.36
C TYR A 99 11.11 -0.60 7.97
N ARG A 100 12.36 -1.10 7.91
CA ARG A 100 13.02 -1.41 6.63
C ARG A 100 12.23 -2.44 5.80
N ARG A 101 11.70 -3.48 6.45
CA ARG A 101 10.89 -4.53 5.81
C ARG A 101 9.59 -3.97 5.25
N PHE A 102 8.80 -3.26 6.06
CA PHE A 102 7.52 -2.69 5.64
C PHE A 102 7.67 -1.56 4.62
N ARG A 103 8.67 -0.68 4.77
CA ARG A 103 9.03 0.33 3.76
C ARG A 103 9.34 -0.33 2.41
N ASN A 104 10.16 -1.38 2.40
CA ASN A 104 10.47 -2.08 1.16
C ASN A 104 9.24 -2.77 0.56
N ALA A 105 8.35 -3.32 1.38
CA ALA A 105 7.10 -3.91 0.93
C ALA A 105 6.20 -2.87 0.23
N ILE A 106 6.07 -1.66 0.80
CA ILE A 106 5.36 -0.54 0.19
C ILE A 106 5.98 -0.15 -1.15
N LEU A 107 7.32 0.00 -1.21
CA LEU A 107 7.99 0.39 -2.45
C LEU A 107 7.87 -0.67 -3.55
N LEU A 108 8.02 -1.95 -3.21
CA LEU A 108 7.88 -3.07 -4.15
C LEU A 108 6.44 -3.17 -4.68
N SER A 109 5.47 -3.15 -3.78
CA SER A 109 4.05 -3.24 -4.17
C SER A 109 3.58 -1.99 -4.92
N GLY A 110 4.01 -0.80 -4.53
CA GLY A 110 3.73 0.45 -5.24
C GLY A 110 4.34 0.49 -6.64
N GLY A 111 5.61 0.08 -6.77
CA GLY A 111 6.28 -0.01 -8.08
C GLY A 111 5.59 -1.01 -9.02
N ALA A 112 5.25 -2.20 -8.52
CA ALA A 112 4.50 -3.18 -9.29
C ALA A 112 3.07 -2.69 -9.63
N GLY A 113 2.41 -2.02 -8.68
CA GLY A 113 1.10 -1.41 -8.90
C GLY A 113 1.13 -0.36 -10.02
N LEU A 114 2.17 0.48 -10.07
CA LEU A 114 2.35 1.45 -11.16
C LEU A 114 2.49 0.78 -12.54
N VAL A 115 3.20 -0.34 -12.62
CA VAL A 115 3.30 -1.13 -13.85
C VAL A 115 1.94 -1.70 -14.25
N ILE A 116 1.18 -2.23 -13.29
CA ILE A 116 -0.17 -2.74 -13.56
C ILE A 116 -1.09 -1.62 -14.02
N PHE A 117 -1.09 -0.44 -13.36
CA PHE A 117 -1.88 0.70 -13.78
C PHE A 117 -1.57 1.12 -15.22
N ALA A 118 -0.29 1.10 -15.62
CA ALA A 118 0.11 1.45 -16.98
C ALA A 118 -0.39 0.44 -18.04
N LEU A 119 -0.36 -0.86 -17.71
CA LEU A 119 -0.67 -1.94 -18.64
C LEU A 119 -2.15 -2.32 -18.67
N PHE A 120 -2.85 -2.16 -17.54
CA PHE A 120 -4.22 -2.57 -17.31
C PHE A 120 -5.00 -1.47 -16.58
N PRO A 121 -5.30 -0.35 -17.26
CA PRO A 121 -6.16 0.68 -16.70
C PRO A 121 -7.56 0.11 -16.47
N VAL A 122 -8.21 0.50 -15.37
CA VAL A 122 -9.55 0.01 -15.01
C VAL A 122 -10.38 1.16 -14.46
N ALA A 123 -11.56 1.35 -15.04
CA ALA A 123 -12.51 2.34 -14.54
C ALA A 123 -13.08 1.87 -13.18
N PRO A 124 -13.10 2.74 -12.16
CA PRO A 124 -13.65 2.39 -10.85
C PRO A 124 -15.17 2.18 -10.91
N PRO A 125 -15.74 1.38 -9.98
CA PRO A 125 -17.15 0.99 -10.04
C PRO A 125 -18.13 2.17 -10.03
N ARG A 126 -17.78 3.30 -9.39
CA ARG A 126 -18.62 4.51 -9.37
C ARG A 126 -18.98 5.07 -10.75
N PHE A 127 -18.22 4.75 -11.79
CA PHE A 127 -18.53 5.15 -13.17
C PHE A 127 -19.40 4.13 -13.91
N LEU A 128 -19.65 2.96 -13.32
CA LEU A 128 -20.38 1.85 -13.90
C LEU A 128 -21.86 1.84 -13.46
N THR A 129 -22.58 2.95 -13.67
CA THR A 129 -23.99 3.10 -13.25
C THR A 129 -24.92 2.07 -13.92
N MET A 130 -24.58 1.63 -15.13
CA MET A 130 -25.26 0.54 -15.86
C MET A 130 -25.26 -0.80 -15.11
N TYR A 131 -24.38 -0.98 -14.13
CA TYR A 131 -24.26 -2.18 -13.30
C TYR A 131 -24.83 -1.99 -11.89
N GLY A 132 -25.52 -0.87 -11.62
CA GLY A 132 -26.18 -0.58 -10.35
C GLY A 132 -25.34 0.21 -9.34
N PHE A 133 -24.15 0.69 -9.73
CA PHE A 133 -23.32 1.54 -8.87
C PHE A 133 -23.80 3.00 -8.86
N VAL A 134 -23.53 3.70 -7.76
CA VAL A 134 -23.82 5.12 -7.56
C VAL A 134 -22.51 5.90 -7.40
N ASP A 135 -22.40 7.08 -8.02
CA ASP A 135 -21.21 7.93 -7.85
C ASP A 135 -21.24 8.72 -6.53
N THR A 136 -20.86 8.05 -5.44
CA THR A 136 -20.80 8.67 -4.12
C THR A 136 -19.74 9.76 -4.00
N VAL A 137 -18.71 9.74 -4.85
CA VAL A 137 -17.58 10.69 -4.78
C VAL A 137 -17.96 12.04 -5.37
N THR A 138 -18.54 12.05 -6.57
CA THR A 138 -18.93 13.28 -7.27
C THR A 138 -20.22 13.87 -6.73
N GLU A 139 -21.08 13.06 -6.11
CA GLU A 139 -22.37 13.54 -5.61
C GLU A 139 -22.36 13.91 -4.12
N ARG A 140 -21.55 13.24 -3.27
CA ARG A 140 -21.82 13.26 -1.81
C ARG A 140 -20.65 13.51 -0.86
N THR A 141 -19.39 13.50 -1.31
CA THR A 141 -18.25 13.67 -0.37
C THR A 141 -17.45 14.95 -0.63
N SER A 142 -17.51 15.92 0.30
CA SER A 142 -16.70 17.14 0.29
C SER A 142 -15.23 16.87 0.60
N ALA A 143 -14.95 16.00 1.58
CA ALA A 143 -13.59 15.63 2.00
C ALA A 143 -12.74 15.05 0.86
N TYR A 144 -13.34 14.23 -0.01
CA TYR A 144 -12.67 13.61 -1.17
C TYR A 144 -12.24 14.67 -2.19
N ARG A 145 -13.11 15.65 -2.49
CA ARG A 145 -12.80 16.73 -3.45
C ARG A 145 -11.69 17.66 -2.96
N VAL A 146 -11.58 17.85 -1.65
CA VAL A 146 -10.60 18.76 -1.04
C VAL A 146 -9.23 18.09 -0.85
N LEU A 147 -9.19 16.82 -0.42
CA LEU A 147 -7.97 16.15 0.01
C LEU A 147 -7.39 15.13 -1.00
N GLN A 148 -8.13 14.79 -2.07
CA GLN A 148 -7.60 14.10 -3.25
C GLN A 148 -7.95 14.86 -4.53
N PRO A 149 -7.26 15.98 -4.82
CA PRO A 149 -7.53 16.72 -6.03
C PRO A 149 -7.32 15.80 -7.25
N PRO A 150 -8.22 15.82 -8.25
CA PRO A 150 -8.08 15.06 -9.50
C PRO A 150 -6.73 15.27 -10.22
N ALA A 151 -6.04 16.38 -9.89
CA ALA A 151 -4.69 16.68 -10.35
C ALA A 151 -3.60 15.71 -9.83
N PHE A 152 -3.83 15.03 -8.70
CA PHE A 152 -2.84 14.16 -8.02
C PHE A 152 -3.21 12.67 -8.01
N VAL A 153 -4.40 12.29 -8.50
CA VAL A 153 -4.87 10.89 -8.56
C VAL A 153 -5.23 10.50 -10.00
N ASN A 154 -4.82 9.31 -10.46
CA ASN A 154 -5.26 8.78 -11.74
C ASN A 154 -6.67 8.18 -11.55
N GLN A 155 -7.68 8.80 -12.14
CA GLN A 155 -9.08 8.43 -11.95
C GLN A 155 -9.44 7.05 -12.54
N TYR A 156 -8.57 6.45 -13.37
CA TYR A 156 -8.77 5.16 -14.05
C TYR A 156 -7.77 4.08 -13.61
N ALA A 157 -7.30 4.16 -12.37
CA ALA A 157 -6.32 3.24 -11.78
C ALA A 157 -6.93 2.44 -10.61
N ALA A 158 -8.01 1.70 -10.85
CA ALA A 158 -8.67 0.92 -9.81
C ALA A 158 -7.87 -0.35 -9.42
N VAL A 159 -7.32 -1.09 -10.39
CA VAL A 159 -6.58 -2.35 -10.15
C VAL A 159 -5.07 -2.13 -10.15
N PRO A 160 -4.32 -2.50 -9.09
CA PRO A 160 -4.77 -3.02 -7.80
C PRO A 160 -5.00 -1.91 -6.75
N SER A 161 -5.79 -2.18 -5.71
CA SER A 161 -6.02 -1.19 -4.64
C SER A 161 -4.81 -1.06 -3.70
N LEU A 162 -3.95 -0.07 -3.95
CA LEU A 162 -2.83 0.25 -3.06
C LEU A 162 -3.31 0.82 -1.72
N HIS A 163 -4.47 1.48 -1.67
CA HIS A 163 -5.08 1.96 -0.42
C HIS A 163 -5.32 0.82 0.56
N PHE A 164 -5.97 -0.25 0.10
CA PHE A 164 -6.18 -1.43 0.91
C PHE A 164 -4.87 -2.18 1.17
N GLY A 165 -4.05 -2.41 0.12
CA GLY A 165 -2.80 -3.16 0.26
C GLY A 165 -1.84 -2.55 1.30
N TRP A 166 -1.65 -1.23 1.29
CA TRP A 166 -0.79 -0.59 2.28
C TRP A 166 -1.43 -0.51 3.67
N ASN A 167 -2.76 -0.34 3.75
CA ASN A 167 -3.45 -0.45 5.05
C ASN A 167 -3.32 -1.85 5.64
N LEU A 168 -3.35 -2.90 4.82
CA LEU A 168 -3.08 -4.27 5.26
C LEU A 168 -1.67 -4.39 5.83
N LEU A 169 -0.65 -3.83 5.15
CA LEU A 169 0.71 -3.81 5.67
C LEU A 169 0.82 -3.06 7.01
N MET A 170 0.21 -1.88 7.12
CA MET A 170 0.24 -1.11 8.37
C MET A 170 -0.50 -1.84 9.48
N GLY A 171 -1.65 -2.44 9.17
CA GLY A 171 -2.42 -3.27 10.09
C GLY A 171 -1.62 -4.45 10.63
N ILE A 172 -0.94 -5.20 9.75
CA ILE A 172 -0.03 -6.29 10.13
C ILE A 172 1.08 -5.77 11.05
N ALA A 173 1.72 -4.65 10.71
CA ALA A 173 2.79 -4.08 11.53
C ALA A 173 2.28 -3.69 12.93
N VAL A 174 1.16 -2.98 13.01
CA VAL A 174 0.59 -2.53 14.29
C VAL A 174 0.11 -3.73 15.12
N ALA A 175 -0.51 -4.73 14.50
CA ALA A 175 -0.96 -5.94 15.19
C ALA A 175 0.20 -6.81 15.72
N ALA A 176 1.34 -6.83 15.01
CA ALA A 176 2.51 -7.63 15.36
C ALA A 176 3.40 -6.95 16.41
N PHE A 177 3.59 -5.62 16.32
CA PHE A 177 4.53 -4.89 17.17
C PHE A 177 3.85 -4.03 18.26
N GLY A 178 2.52 -3.93 18.25
CA GLY A 178 1.76 -3.18 19.25
C GLY A 178 1.81 -3.85 20.64
N GLY A 179 2.26 -3.12 21.66
CA GLY A 179 2.38 -3.64 23.02
C GLY A 179 1.05 -3.79 23.77
N HIS A 180 0.02 -3.02 23.40
CA HIS A 180 -1.30 -3.03 24.06
C HIS A 180 -2.37 -3.65 23.16
N TRP A 181 -3.31 -4.42 23.74
CA TRP A 181 -4.33 -5.15 22.97
C TRP A 181 -5.21 -4.24 22.10
N ILE A 182 -5.53 -3.03 22.57
CA ILE A 182 -6.29 -2.04 21.79
C ILE A 182 -5.55 -1.63 20.52
N ILE A 183 -4.23 -1.43 20.61
CA ILE A 183 -3.39 -1.08 19.46
C ILE A 183 -3.42 -2.25 18.45
N ARG A 184 -3.31 -3.48 18.96
CA ARG A 184 -3.35 -4.67 18.10
C ARG A 184 -4.71 -4.83 17.43
N LEU A 185 -5.80 -4.59 18.15
CA LEU A 185 -7.16 -4.59 17.62
C LEU A 185 -7.32 -3.54 16.52
N PHE A 186 -6.82 -2.32 16.74
CA PHE A 186 -6.78 -1.29 15.70
C PHE A 186 -6.04 -1.78 14.44
N GLY A 187 -4.90 -2.45 14.60
CA GLY A 187 -4.15 -3.04 13.49
C GLY A 187 -4.97 -4.06 12.68
N TRP A 188 -5.80 -4.87 13.33
CA TRP A 188 -6.68 -5.81 12.63
C TRP A 188 -7.88 -5.13 11.98
N LEU A 189 -8.48 -4.13 12.63
CA LEU A 189 -9.70 -3.49 12.16
C LEU A 189 -9.47 -2.50 11.02
N MET A 190 -8.39 -1.72 11.04
CA MET A 190 -8.14 -0.69 10.03
C MET A 190 -8.17 -1.18 8.57
N PRO A 191 -7.51 -2.28 8.19
CA PRO A 191 -7.59 -2.78 6.81
C PRO A 191 -9.01 -3.22 6.42
N LEU A 192 -9.79 -3.77 7.35
CA LEU A 192 -11.20 -4.13 7.10
C LEU A 192 -12.07 -2.89 6.90
N LEU A 193 -11.85 -1.84 7.72
CA LEU A 193 -12.51 -0.56 7.58
C LEU A 193 -12.15 0.12 6.25
N MET A 194 -10.88 0.05 5.84
CA MET A 194 -10.45 0.57 4.53
C MET A 194 -11.09 -0.21 3.37
N LEU A 195 -11.17 -1.55 3.46
CA LEU A 195 -11.85 -2.37 2.45
C LEU A 195 -13.34 -1.99 2.33
N ALA A 196 -14.02 -1.88 3.47
CA ALA A 196 -15.40 -1.42 3.52
C ALA A 196 -15.53 -0.01 2.92
N ALA A 197 -14.65 0.92 3.29
CA ALA A 197 -14.66 2.27 2.76
C ALA A 197 -14.54 2.30 1.23
N ILE A 198 -13.60 1.55 0.64
CA ILE A 198 -13.41 1.58 -0.82
C ILE A 198 -14.52 0.88 -1.61
N VAL A 199 -15.07 -0.23 -1.08
CA VAL A 199 -16.12 -1.01 -1.77
C VAL A 199 -17.48 -0.32 -1.64
N LEU A 200 -17.85 0.08 -0.42
CA LEU A 200 -19.16 0.69 -0.14
C LEU A 200 -19.30 2.10 -0.72
N THR A 201 -18.19 2.74 -1.11
CA THR A 201 -18.19 4.02 -1.84
C THR A 201 -17.90 3.85 -3.34
N ALA A 202 -17.94 2.61 -3.85
CA ALA A 202 -17.69 2.27 -5.25
C ALA A 202 -16.38 2.85 -5.81
N ASN A 203 -15.37 3.00 -4.96
CA ASN A 203 -14.04 3.42 -5.39
C ASN A 203 -13.21 2.26 -5.95
N HIS A 204 -13.48 1.04 -5.48
CA HIS A 204 -12.79 -0.18 -5.90
C HIS A 204 -13.74 -1.39 -5.90
N TYR A 205 -13.46 -2.35 -6.76
CA TYR A 205 -14.08 -3.68 -6.74
C TYR A 205 -13.50 -4.53 -5.60
N LEU A 206 -14.18 -5.62 -5.20
CA LEU A 206 -13.59 -6.59 -4.28
C LEU A 206 -12.34 -7.23 -4.90
N PHE A 207 -12.37 -7.48 -6.20
CA PHE A 207 -11.21 -7.94 -6.98
C PHE A 207 -9.97 -7.06 -6.75
N ASP A 208 -10.11 -5.74 -6.81
CA ASP A 208 -8.99 -4.79 -6.65
C ASP A 208 -8.41 -4.85 -5.24
N GLY A 209 -9.28 -5.00 -4.24
CA GLY A 209 -8.91 -5.19 -2.85
C GLY A 209 -8.09 -6.45 -2.67
N LEU A 210 -8.55 -7.57 -3.21
CA LEU A 210 -7.81 -8.84 -3.18
C LEU A 210 -6.47 -8.74 -3.91
N ALA A 211 -6.45 -8.17 -5.11
CA ALA A 211 -5.23 -7.97 -5.90
C ALA A 211 -4.22 -7.06 -5.16
N GLY A 212 -4.70 -5.97 -4.56
CA GLY A 212 -3.88 -5.05 -3.77
C GLY A 212 -3.32 -5.68 -2.51
N GLY A 213 -4.14 -6.45 -1.78
CA GLY A 213 -3.71 -7.21 -0.61
C GLY A 213 -2.66 -8.26 -0.97
N ALA A 214 -2.89 -9.05 -2.02
CA ALA A 214 -1.95 -10.05 -2.51
C ALA A 214 -0.61 -9.41 -2.93
N LEU A 215 -0.66 -8.31 -3.68
CA LEU A 215 0.55 -7.60 -4.12
C LEU A 215 1.34 -7.03 -2.94
N ALA A 216 0.66 -6.48 -1.95
CA ALA A 216 1.29 -5.97 -0.73
C ALA A 216 1.95 -7.09 0.09
N LEU A 217 1.27 -8.21 0.28
CA LEU A 217 1.80 -9.38 0.98
C LEU A 217 3.00 -9.99 0.24
N LEU A 218 2.94 -10.11 -1.10
CA LEU A 218 4.09 -10.54 -1.90
C LEU A 218 5.28 -9.58 -1.75
N GLY A 219 5.03 -8.27 -1.72
CA GLY A 219 6.04 -7.26 -1.42
C GLY A 219 6.68 -7.48 -0.04
N LEU A 220 5.88 -7.80 0.98
CA LEU A 220 6.35 -8.09 2.33
C LEU A 220 7.18 -9.38 2.41
N LEU A 221 6.71 -10.46 1.79
CA LEU A 221 7.44 -11.73 1.71
C LEU A 221 8.78 -11.56 1.00
N THR A 222 8.79 -10.83 -0.11
CA THR A 222 9.98 -10.51 -0.88
C THR A 222 10.96 -9.68 -0.07
N ALA A 223 10.48 -8.63 0.62
CA ALA A 223 11.30 -7.80 1.51
C ALA A 223 11.89 -8.61 2.67
N ALA A 224 11.11 -9.51 3.27
CA ALA A 224 11.57 -10.40 4.35
C ALA A 224 12.63 -11.39 3.85
N HIS A 225 12.47 -11.94 2.65
CA HIS A 225 13.44 -12.83 2.01
C HIS A 225 14.79 -12.15 1.78
N PHE A 226 14.79 -10.93 1.22
CA PHE A 226 16.02 -10.17 1.00
C PHE A 226 16.71 -9.75 2.30
N SER A 227 15.94 -9.43 3.35
CA SER A 227 16.52 -9.13 4.66
C SER A 227 17.17 -10.36 5.29
N ARG A 228 16.52 -11.53 5.24
CA ARG A 228 17.09 -12.79 5.74
C ARG A 228 18.37 -13.19 4.99
N ARG A 229 18.36 -13.12 3.65
CA ARG A 229 19.55 -13.44 2.84
C ARG A 229 20.73 -12.53 3.14
N ARG A 230 20.49 -11.24 3.41
CA ARG A 230 21.54 -10.30 3.81
C ARG A 230 22.13 -10.66 5.17
N GLY A 231 21.29 -11.00 6.16
CA GLY A 231 21.77 -11.48 7.46
C GLY A 231 22.62 -12.75 7.37
N LEU A 232 22.16 -13.75 6.61
CA LEU A 232 22.91 -15.00 6.40
C LEU A 232 24.27 -14.76 5.71
N ARG A 233 24.30 -13.89 4.69
CA ARG A 233 25.56 -13.54 4.02
C ARG A 233 26.50 -12.78 4.95
N ALA A 234 25.99 -11.86 5.74
CA ALA A 234 26.78 -11.11 6.70
C ALA A 234 27.39 -12.03 7.77
N GLY A 235 26.61 -12.98 8.31
CA GLY A 235 27.11 -13.96 9.29
C GLY A 235 28.13 -14.95 8.73
N ALA A 236 28.16 -15.19 7.41
CA ALA A 236 29.14 -16.04 6.75
C ALA A 236 30.49 -15.34 6.46
N LEU A 237 30.58 -14.02 6.65
CA LEU A 237 31.81 -13.26 6.46
C LEU A 237 32.81 -13.50 7.60
N GLY A 238 34.11 -13.41 7.32
CA GLY A 238 35.14 -13.43 8.36
C GLY A 238 35.08 -12.17 9.26
N PRO A 239 35.65 -12.18 10.48
CA PRO A 239 35.52 -11.08 11.45
C PRO A 239 35.93 -9.69 10.92
N ARG A 240 36.97 -9.64 10.06
CA ARG A 240 37.41 -8.41 9.39
C ARG A 240 36.37 -7.86 8.42
N ASP A 241 35.75 -8.75 7.65
CA ASP A 241 34.74 -8.40 6.66
C ASP A 241 33.39 -8.05 7.31
N GLN A 242 33.07 -8.68 8.44
CA GLN A 242 31.92 -8.31 9.29
C GLN A 242 32.07 -6.89 9.84
N ALA A 243 33.25 -6.54 10.37
CA ALA A 243 33.54 -5.17 10.83
C ALA A 243 33.45 -4.15 9.67
N ALA A 244 33.94 -4.52 8.48
CA ALA A 244 33.83 -3.68 7.29
C ALA A 244 32.39 -3.58 6.75
N ALA A 245 31.53 -4.58 6.98
CA ALA A 245 30.11 -4.54 6.63
C ALA A 245 29.28 -3.70 7.62
N LEU A 246 29.63 -3.75 8.92
CA LEU A 246 29.08 -2.87 9.96
C LEU A 246 29.43 -1.40 9.69
N ASP A 247 30.69 -1.12 9.38
CA ASP A 247 31.18 0.25 9.11
C ASP A 247 30.55 0.86 7.83
N ARG A 248 30.20 0.01 6.86
CA ARG A 248 29.46 0.40 5.65
C ARG A 248 27.94 0.54 5.87
N GLY A 249 27.42 0.06 6.99
CA GLY A 249 25.97 -0.01 7.27
C GLY A 249 25.25 -1.09 6.46
N ASP A 250 25.98 -2.05 5.90
CA ASP A 250 25.45 -3.16 5.09
C ASP A 250 24.90 -4.30 5.96
N ALA A 251 25.35 -4.38 7.21
CA ALA A 251 24.92 -5.32 8.24
C ALA A 251 24.70 -4.60 9.58
N GLU A 252 23.86 -5.15 10.45
CA GLU A 252 23.67 -4.69 11.83
C GLU A 252 24.29 -5.69 12.82
N PRO A 253 24.68 -5.25 14.04
CA PRO A 253 25.27 -6.13 15.05
C PRO A 253 24.42 -7.38 15.34
N ASP A 254 23.11 -7.21 15.40
CA ASP A 254 22.12 -8.27 15.64
C ASP A 254 22.10 -9.31 14.50
N GLN A 255 22.40 -8.89 13.27
CA GLN A 255 22.43 -9.77 12.09
C GLN A 255 23.73 -10.59 11.99
N LEU A 256 24.74 -10.19 12.76
CA LEU A 256 26.04 -10.87 12.84
C LEU A 256 26.14 -11.77 14.08
N GLY A 257 25.08 -11.85 14.89
CA GLY A 257 25.12 -12.58 16.17
C GLY A 257 26.08 -11.95 17.19
N LEU A 258 26.39 -10.65 17.05
CA LEU A 258 27.34 -9.94 17.90
C LEU A 258 26.72 -9.33 19.17
N VAL A 259 25.45 -9.63 19.47
CA VAL A 259 24.80 -9.19 20.71
C VAL A 259 24.90 -10.31 21.76
N HIS A 260 25.83 -10.09 22.70
CA HIS A 260 26.01 -10.74 24.00
C HIS A 260 26.01 -12.28 24.05
N ARG A 261 27.21 -12.86 23.92
CA ARG A 261 27.61 -13.88 24.90
C ARG A 261 27.94 -13.13 26.18
N GLU A 262 27.06 -13.17 27.18
CA GLU A 262 27.49 -12.81 28.53
C GLU A 262 28.67 -13.73 28.90
N PRO A 263 29.80 -13.18 29.37
CA PRO A 263 30.83 -14.01 29.98
C PRO A 263 30.22 -14.58 31.25
N GLY A 264 30.14 -15.91 31.33
CA GLY A 264 29.53 -16.58 32.46
C GLY A 264 30.11 -16.12 33.80
N MET A 265 29.21 -15.91 34.75
CA MET A 265 29.35 -16.18 36.18
C MET A 265 27.99 -16.55 36.73
#